data_AF-A0A7K1ABI1-F1
#
_entry.id   AF-A0A7K1ABI1-F1
#
_cell.length_a   1.000
_cell.length_b   1.000
_cell.length_c   1.000
_cell.angle_alpha   90.00
_cell.angle_beta   90.00
_cell.angle_gamma   90.00
#
_symmetry.space_group_name_H-M   'P 1'
#
loop_
_entity.id
_entity.type
_entity.pdbx_description
1 polymer ?
#
loop_
_entity_poly.entity_id
_entity_poly.type
_entity_poly.pdbx_seq_one_letter_code
_entity_poly.pdbx_strand_id
1 'polypeptide(L)'
;MTFANTWPAVLGKLLDKQPLSRTEADWAMTQIMGGEASDSQVGAFMLALRSKGETVEELAGLVDVMLRNAVILDTGNEAVDIVGTGGDMVGTVNISSMA
;
A
#
# COMPACT_ATOMS: atom_id res chain seq x y z
N MET A 1 -4.74 -9.03 25.26
CA MET A 1 -3.92 -9.88 24.39
C MET A 1 -4.11 -9.39 22.97
N THR A 2 -3.20 -8.58 22.44
CA THR A 2 -3.19 -8.25 21.02
C THR A 2 -2.62 -9.47 20.31
N PHE A 3 -3.46 -10.22 19.61
CA PHE A 3 -2.96 -11.28 18.73
C PHE A 3 -2.01 -10.62 17.73
N ALA A 4 -0.76 -11.09 17.68
CA ALA A 4 0.18 -10.64 16.68
C ALA A 4 -0.38 -11.01 15.30
N ASN A 5 -0.44 -10.06 14.38
CA ASN A 5 -0.87 -10.31 13.01
C ASN A 5 0.07 -11.34 12.35
N THR A 6 -0.49 -12.16 11.45
CA THR A 6 0.27 -13.16 10.69
C THR A 6 -0.21 -13.21 9.24
N TRP A 7 0.63 -13.68 8.32
CA TRP A 7 0.28 -13.81 6.91
C TRP A 7 -0.96 -14.68 6.65
N PRO A 8 -1.10 -15.88 7.25
CA PRO A 8 -2.32 -16.67 7.07
C PRO A 8 -3.59 -15.95 7.53
N ALA A 9 -3.53 -15.19 8.64
CA ALA A 9 -4.67 -14.44 9.14
C ALA A 9 -5.05 -13.27 8.23
N VAL A 10 -4.06 -12.49 7.78
CA VAL A 10 -4.27 -11.35 6.87
C VAL A 10 -4.82 -11.83 5.52
N LEU A 11 -4.18 -12.84 4.92
CA LEU A 11 -4.63 -13.38 3.64
C LEU A 11 -6.00 -14.04 3.76
N GLY A 12 -6.26 -14.78 4.85
CA GLY A 12 -7.57 -15.37 5.12
C GLY A 12 -8.69 -14.34 5.13
N LYS A 13 -8.52 -13.23 5.87
CA LYS A 13 -9.49 -12.13 5.87
C LYS A 13 -9.74 -11.54 4.50
N LEU A 14 -8.69 -11.29 3.72
CA LEU A 14 -8.82 -10.73 2.37
C LEU A 14 -9.57 -11.69 1.43
N LEU A 15 -9.28 -13.00 1.52
CA LEU A 15 -9.97 -14.04 0.74
C LEU A 15 -11.44 -14.16 1.13
N ASP A 16 -11.76 -13.99 2.42
CA ASP A 16 -13.12 -13.92 2.96
C ASP A 16 -13.83 -12.59 2.67
N LYS A 17 -13.23 -11.72 1.84
CA LYS A 17 -13.72 -10.38 1.48
C LYS A 17 -13.96 -9.45 2.67
N GLN A 18 -13.27 -9.70 3.78
CA GLN A 18 -13.32 -8.83 4.96
C GLN A 18 -12.24 -7.74 4.85
N PRO A 19 -12.57 -6.48 5.21
CA PRO A 19 -11.57 -5.43 5.23
C PRO A 19 -10.54 -5.67 6.34
N LEU A 20 -9.30 -5.30 6.07
CA LEU A 20 -8.29 -5.17 7.11
C LEU A 20 -8.49 -3.85 7.85
N SER A 21 -8.20 -3.85 9.14
CA SER A 21 -8.02 -2.60 9.88
C SER A 21 -6.75 -1.88 9.42
N ARG A 22 -6.65 -0.57 9.67
CA ARG A 22 -5.44 0.22 9.40
C ARG A 22 -4.19 -0.41 10.01
N THR A 23 -4.29 -0.96 11.23
CA THR A 23 -3.18 -1.64 11.94
C THR A 23 -2.76 -2.96 11.29
N GLU A 24 -3.71 -3.69 10.70
CA GLU A 24 -3.41 -4.93 9.96
C GLU A 24 -2.73 -4.64 8.62
N ALA A 25 -3.20 -3.61 7.91
CA ALA A 25 -2.55 -3.11 6.70
C ALA A 25 -1.14 -2.57 7.00
N ASP A 26 -0.98 -1.78 8.07
CA ASP A 26 0.32 -1.28 8.55
C ASP A 26 1.30 -2.44 8.82
N TRP A 27 0.84 -3.46 9.54
CA TRP A 27 1.65 -4.64 9.82
C TRP A 27 2.10 -5.33 8.53
N ALA A 28 1.20 -5.58 7.59
CA ALA A 28 1.53 -6.24 6.33
C ALA A 28 2.57 -5.43 5.53
N MET A 29 2.37 -4.12 5.39
CA MET A 29 3.32 -3.25 4.68
C MET A 29 4.67 -3.16 5.38
N THR A 30 4.69 -3.20 6.71
CA THR A 30 5.94 -3.20 7.50
C THR A 30 6.76 -4.46 7.21
N GLN A 31 6.11 -5.63 7.11
CA GLN A 31 6.79 -6.87 6.71
C GLN A 31 7.33 -6.79 5.27
N ILE A 32 6.55 -6.21 4.35
CA ILE A 32 6.95 -6.05 2.94
C ILE A 32 8.16 -5.13 2.81
N MET A 33 8.12 -3.93 3.38
CA MET A 33 9.23 -2.97 3.28
C MET A 33 10.47 -3.39 4.07
N GLY A 34 10.29 -4.17 5.13
CA GLY A 34 11.39 -4.76 5.89
C GLY A 34 12.11 -5.91 5.18
N GLY A 35 11.58 -6.42 4.07
CA GLY A 35 12.12 -7.60 3.39
C GLY A 35 11.84 -8.92 4.11
N GLU A 36 10.92 -8.92 5.08
CA GLU A 36 10.53 -10.09 5.88
C GLU A 36 9.41 -10.91 5.21
N ALA A 37 8.79 -10.36 4.17
CA ALA A 37 7.77 -11.04 3.36
C ALA A 37 8.42 -11.75 2.16
N SER A 38 8.06 -13.01 1.91
CA SER A 38 8.47 -13.70 0.69
C SER A 38 7.75 -13.15 -0.54
N ASP A 39 8.36 -13.26 -1.72
CA ASP A 39 7.73 -12.83 -3.00
C ASP A 39 6.32 -13.41 -3.19
N SER A 40 6.11 -14.66 -2.76
CA SER A 40 4.80 -15.32 -2.79
C SER A 40 3.78 -14.68 -1.85
N GLN A 41 4.20 -14.21 -0.66
CA GLN A 41 3.33 -13.48 0.26
C GLN A 41 2.97 -12.11 -0.28
N VAL A 42 3.95 -11.39 -0.87
CA VAL A 42 3.72 -10.09 -1.51
C VAL A 42 2.70 -10.23 -2.65
N GLY A 43 2.94 -11.17 -3.57
CA GLY A 43 2.04 -11.43 -4.70
C GLY A 43 0.63 -11.85 -4.26
N ALA A 44 0.54 -12.74 -3.26
CA ALA A 44 -0.75 -13.19 -2.71
C ALA A 44 -1.52 -12.02 -2.05
N PHE A 45 -0.83 -11.18 -1.29
CA PHE A 45 -1.42 -10.01 -0.64
C PHE A 45 -1.97 -9.02 -1.67
N MET A 46 -1.17 -8.65 -2.68
CA MET A 46 -1.58 -7.74 -3.74
C MET A 46 -2.81 -8.26 -4.50
N LEU A 47 -2.79 -9.54 -4.89
CA LEU A 47 -3.90 -10.15 -5.62
C LEU A 47 -5.17 -10.25 -4.77
N ALA A 48 -5.05 -10.69 -3.50
CA ALA A 48 -6.19 -10.82 -2.60
C ALA A 48 -6.82 -9.46 -2.29
N LEU A 49 -5.98 -8.45 -2.02
CA LEU A 49 -6.41 -7.08 -1.76
C LEU A 49 -7.14 -6.49 -2.98
N ARG A 50 -6.58 -6.60 -4.18
CA ARG A 50 -7.23 -6.18 -5.44
C ARG A 50 -8.52 -6.95 -5.72
N SER A 51 -8.51 -8.26 -5.52
CA SER A 51 -9.69 -9.10 -5.75
C SER A 51 -10.84 -8.74 -4.81
N LYS A 52 -10.54 -8.37 -3.56
CA LYS A 52 -11.53 -7.88 -2.59
C LYS A 52 -12.05 -6.49 -2.98
N GLY A 53 -11.17 -5.62 -3.46
CA GLY A 53 -11.40 -4.19 -3.60
C GLY A 53 -10.92 -3.45 -2.36
N GLU A 54 -10.00 -2.51 -2.54
CA GLU A 54 -9.29 -1.80 -1.47
C GLU A 54 -10.18 -0.76 -0.76
N THR A 55 -10.04 -0.61 0.56
CA THR A 55 -10.70 0.45 1.34
C THR A 55 -9.75 1.60 1.65
N VAL A 56 -10.31 2.75 2.05
CA VAL A 56 -9.52 3.94 2.43
C VAL A 56 -8.64 3.65 3.65
N GLU A 57 -9.17 2.94 4.64
CA GLU A 57 -8.44 2.58 5.87
C GLU A 57 -7.26 1.65 5.59
N GLU A 58 -7.43 0.71 4.65
CA GLU A 58 -6.37 -0.18 4.21
C GLU A 58 -5.27 0.63 3.52
N LEU A 59 -5.63 1.42 2.51
CA LEU A 59 -4.67 2.25 1.77
C LEU A 59 -3.94 3.25 2.70
N ALA A 60 -4.64 3.87 3.64
CA ALA A 60 -4.04 4.76 4.62
C ALA A 60 -2.98 4.04 5.47
N GLY A 61 -3.27 2.82 5.94
CA GLY A 61 -2.31 2.01 6.70
C GLY A 61 -1.08 1.61 5.91
N LEU A 62 -1.24 1.29 4.61
CA LEU A 62 -0.11 1.01 3.71
C LEU A 62 0.74 2.27 3.50
N VAL A 63 0.11 3.41 3.20
CA VAL A 63 0.79 4.68 2.91
C VAL A 63 1.54 5.21 4.13
N ASP A 64 0.99 5.08 5.34
CA ASP A 64 1.69 5.49 6.56
C ASP A 64 3.06 4.81 6.69
N VAL A 65 3.11 3.50 6.42
CA VAL A 65 4.36 2.73 6.49
C VAL A 65 5.32 3.17 5.40
N MET A 66 4.84 3.38 4.17
CA MET A 66 5.66 3.89 3.07
C MET A 66 6.29 5.23 3.42
N LEU A 67 5.51 6.18 3.97
CA LEU A 67 5.98 7.50 4.36
C LEU A 67 6.95 7.44 5.56
N ARG A 68 6.72 6.56 6.54
CA ARG A 68 7.66 6.36 7.67
C ARG A 68 9.02 5.84 7.22
N ASN A 69 9.08 5.09 6.12
CA ASN A 69 10.31 4.52 5.58
C ASN A 69 10.92 5.35 4.44
N ALA A 70 10.27 6.45 4.03
CA ALA A 70 10.77 7.34 2.99
C ALA A 70 11.91 8.24 3.51
N VAL A 71 12.77 8.68 2.60
CA VAL A 71 13.74 9.75 2.88
C VAL A 71 12.99 11.07 2.86
N ILE A 72 12.97 11.77 4.00
CA ILE A 72 12.31 13.07 4.13
C ILE A 72 13.23 14.19 3.65
N LEU A 73 12.71 15.05 2.77
CA LEU A 73 13.38 16.23 2.26
C LEU A 73 12.65 17.48 2.75
N ASP A 74 13.41 18.53 3.10
CA ASP A 74 12.84 19.85 3.37
C ASP A 74 12.63 20.59 2.04
N THR A 75 11.37 20.80 1.67
CA THR A 75 10.96 21.44 0.43
C THR A 75 10.30 22.81 0.64
N GLY A 76 10.20 23.27 1.90
CA GLY A 76 9.44 24.47 2.26
C GLY A 76 7.90 24.29 2.18
N ASN A 77 7.16 25.37 2.42
CA ASN A 77 5.70 25.33 2.57
C ASN A 77 4.92 25.52 1.25
N GLU A 78 5.59 25.91 0.18
CA GLU A 78 4.97 26.24 -1.12
C GLU A 78 5.17 25.13 -2.16
N ALA A 79 5.71 23.97 -1.74
CA ALA A 79 5.90 22.83 -2.61
C ALA A 79 4.54 22.24 -3.05
N VAL A 80 4.45 21.92 -4.34
CA VAL A 80 3.29 21.25 -4.96
C VAL A 80 3.79 20.03 -5.72
N ASP A 81 2.99 18.98 -5.73
CA ASP A 81 3.28 17.76 -6.48
C ASP A 81 2.25 17.55 -7.60
N ILE A 82 2.72 17.19 -8.79
CA ILE A 82 1.89 16.90 -9.96
C ILE A 82 2.23 15.49 -10.43
N VAL A 83 1.42 14.52 -10.01
CA VAL A 83 1.62 13.10 -10.31
C VAL A 83 0.31 12.43 -10.68
N GLY A 84 0.43 11.30 -11.37
CA GLY A 84 -0.69 10.39 -11.62
C GLY A 84 -0.24 8.96 -11.39
N THR A 85 -1.18 8.09 -11.01
CA THR A 85 -0.93 6.65 -10.91
C THR A 85 -0.59 6.04 -12.27
N GLY A 86 -1.00 6.68 -13.37
CA GLY A 86 -0.95 6.14 -14.72
C GLY A 86 -1.85 4.92 -14.88
N GLY A 87 -1.61 4.14 -15.94
CA GLY A 87 -2.33 2.89 -16.21
C GLY A 87 -3.66 3.04 -16.96
N ASP A 88 -3.91 4.21 -17.55
CA ASP A 88 -5.11 4.46 -18.37
C ASP A 88 -5.08 3.74 -19.74
N MET A 89 -3.93 3.17 -20.11
CA MET A 89 -3.67 2.48 -21.38
C MET A 89 -3.94 3.35 -22.62
N VAL A 90 -4.00 4.68 -22.47
CA VAL A 90 -4.33 5.61 -23.55
C VAL A 90 -3.08 6.01 -24.33
N GLY A 91 -1.88 5.80 -23.77
CA GLY A 91 -0.61 6.13 -24.44
C GLY A 91 -0.39 7.63 -24.59
N THR A 92 -0.88 8.42 -23.63
CA THR A 92 -0.62 9.86 -23.58
C THR A 92 0.88 10.11 -23.39
N VAL A 93 1.34 11.27 -23.89
CA VAL A 93 2.69 11.76 -23.55
C VAL A 93 2.77 12.10 -22.06
N ASN A 94 3.97 12.34 -21.53
CA ASN A 94 4.19 12.66 -20.11
C ASN A 94 3.66 14.05 -19.74
N ILE A 95 2.34 14.23 -19.73
CA ILE A 95 1.66 15.52 -19.53
C ILE A 95 2.01 16.10 -18.15
N SER A 96 2.01 15.29 -17.09
CA SER A 96 2.38 15.75 -15.74
C SER A 96 3.82 16.27 -15.66
N SER A 97 4.72 15.79 -16.52
CA SER A 97 6.11 16.28 -16.59
C SER A 97 6.26 17.58 -17.38
N MET A 98 5.30 17.90 -18.27
CA MET A 98 5.30 19.15 -19.04
C MET A 98 4.55 20.30 -18.34
N ALA A 99 3.73 19.96 -17.33
CA ALA A 99 2.87 20.89 -16.60
C ALA A 99 3.60 21.62 -15.47
#